data_AF-A0A1A0MNY9-F1
#
_entry.id   AF-A0A1A0MNY9-F1
#
_cell.length_a   1.000
_cell.length_b   1.000
_cell.length_c   1.000
_cell.angle_alpha   90.00
_cell.angle_beta   90.00
_cell.angle_gamma   90.00
#
_symmetry.space_group_name_H-M   'P 1'
#
loop_
_entity.id
_entity.type
_entity.pdbx_description
1 polymer ?
#
loop_
_entity_poly.entity_id
_entity_poly.type
_entity_poly.pdbx_seq_one_letter_code
_entity_poly.pdbx_strand_id
1 'polypeptide(L)'
;MTAVAIAPVDLAPFAEIAEAKAQAMIADALAMAAVVAPCISTAEFSHAEAAKAVIRGAILRWHEAGQGGIQQLTSGAFSQTMDTRQTRRAMFWPSEIQQLQKMCAADSPGAWSYDMMQPRSSHIAECAWSSGGQYCSCGALLL
;
A
#
# COMPACT_ATOMS: atom_id res chain seq x y z
N MET A 1 3.04 -14.64 20.19
CA MET A 1 4.07 -14.54 19.13
C MET A 1 3.36 -14.03 17.89
N THR A 2 3.84 -12.94 17.28
CA THR A 2 3.29 -12.40 16.03
C THR A 2 3.73 -13.29 14.86
N ALA A 3 2.84 -13.60 13.92
CA ALA A 3 3.19 -14.44 12.76
C ALA A 3 4.18 -13.75 11.82
N VAL A 4 4.06 -12.44 11.63
CA VAL A 4 4.99 -11.68 10.79
C VAL A 4 6.14 -11.14 11.64
N ALA A 5 7.35 -11.62 11.37
CA ALA A 5 8.58 -11.17 12.02
C ALA A 5 9.60 -10.66 10.98
N ILE A 6 10.08 -9.44 11.19
CA ILE A 6 11.10 -8.78 10.36
C ILE A 6 12.26 -8.40 11.27
N ALA A 7 13.46 -8.85 10.93
CA ALA A 7 14.69 -8.51 11.61
C ALA A 7 15.58 -7.61 10.72
N PRO A 8 16.53 -6.85 11.29
CA PRO A 8 17.48 -6.06 10.50
C PRO A 8 18.24 -6.88 9.45
N VAL A 9 18.52 -8.16 9.73
CA VAL A 9 19.15 -9.10 8.78
C VAL A 9 18.31 -9.33 7.51
N ASP A 10 16.99 -9.15 7.56
CA ASP A 10 16.12 -9.28 6.39
C ASP A 10 16.25 -8.09 5.43
N LEU A 11 16.80 -6.96 5.90
CA LEU A 11 17.03 -5.73 5.14
C LEU A 11 18.45 -5.64 4.58
N ALA A 12 19.43 -6.22 5.28
CA ALA A 12 20.85 -6.16 4.95
C ALA A 12 21.20 -6.57 3.50
N PRO A 13 20.54 -7.57 2.86
CA PRO A 13 20.82 -7.91 1.46
C PRO A 13 20.44 -6.82 0.45
N PHE A 14 19.59 -5.87 0.83
CA PHE A 14 19.02 -4.88 -0.09
C PHE A 14 19.57 -3.47 0.13
N ALA A 15 19.91 -3.12 1.37
CA ALA A 15 20.43 -1.79 1.70
C ALA A 15 21.30 -1.82 2.95
N GLU A 16 22.31 -0.95 2.99
CA GLU A 16 23.11 -0.69 4.17
C GLU A 16 22.40 0.35 5.06
N ILE A 17 21.83 -0.12 6.17
CA ILE A 17 21.06 0.71 7.10
C ILE A 17 21.66 0.55 8.49
N ALA A 18 22.00 1.66 9.16
CA ALA A 18 22.45 1.63 10.55
C ALA A 18 21.41 0.90 11.43
N GLU A 19 21.86 -0.02 12.29
CA GLU A 19 20.96 -0.95 12.99
C GLU A 19 19.87 -0.24 13.80
N ALA A 20 20.22 0.83 14.52
CA ALA A 20 19.24 1.64 15.25
C ALA A 20 18.15 2.24 14.34
N LYS A 21 18.54 2.68 13.14
CA LYS A 21 17.59 3.18 12.12
C LYS A 21 16.73 2.04 11.58
N ALA A 22 17.32 0.88 11.28
CA ALA A 22 16.59 -0.29 10.80
C ALA A 22 15.53 -0.76 11.80
N GLN A 23 15.88 -0.83 13.09
CA GLN A 23 14.95 -1.22 14.16
C GLN A 23 13.78 -0.24 14.28
N ALA A 24 14.05 1.07 14.28
CA ALA A 24 13.00 2.09 14.32
C ALA A 24 12.07 1.98 13.10
N MET A 25 12.63 1.82 11.90
CA MET A 25 11.86 1.68 10.67
C MET A 25 10.99 0.42 10.68
N ILE A 26 11.49 -0.70 11.18
CA ILE A 26 10.73 -1.95 11.32
C ILE A 26 9.58 -1.78 12.32
N ALA A 27 9.84 -1.15 13.47
CA ALA A 27 8.82 -0.92 14.50
C ALA A 27 7.67 -0.07 13.96
N ASP A 28 7.98 1.03 13.26
CA ASP A 28 6.98 1.89 12.62
C ASP A 28 6.18 1.15 11.55
N ALA A 29 6.86 0.33 10.73
CA ALA A 29 6.23 -0.46 9.67
C ALA A 29 5.21 -1.45 10.23
N LEU A 30 5.61 -2.21 11.26
CA LEU A 30 4.77 -3.21 11.89
C LEU A 30 3.58 -2.57 12.61
N ALA A 31 3.81 -1.45 13.30
CA ALA A 31 2.74 -0.70 13.97
C ALA A 31 1.68 -0.21 12.97
N MET A 32 2.10 0.40 11.86
CA MET A 32 1.19 0.88 10.82
C MET A 32 0.50 -0.27 10.07
N ALA A 33 1.19 -1.37 9.83
CA ALA A 33 0.60 -2.56 9.20
C ALA A 33 -0.49 -3.18 10.09
N ALA A 34 -0.29 -3.21 11.42
CA ALA A 34 -1.26 -3.76 12.36
C ALA A 34 -2.58 -2.96 12.41
N VAL A 35 -2.54 -1.66 12.14
CA VAL A 35 -3.74 -0.80 12.05
C VAL A 35 -4.61 -1.19 10.84
N VAL A 36 -3.98 -1.46 9.71
CA VAL A 36 -4.65 -1.72 8.44
C VAL A 36 -5.04 -3.20 8.29
N ALA A 37 -4.21 -4.08 8.84
CA ALA A 37 -4.31 -5.53 8.70
C ALA A 37 -4.02 -6.20 10.07
N PRO A 38 -4.96 -6.20 11.02
CA PRO A 38 -4.73 -6.71 12.37
C PRO A 38 -4.37 -8.21 12.42
N CYS A 39 -4.80 -8.96 11.40
CA CYS A 39 -4.55 -10.41 11.30
C CYS A 39 -3.05 -10.76 11.30
N ILE A 40 -2.17 -9.85 10.88
CA ILE A 40 -0.71 -10.12 10.83
C ILE A 40 -0.10 -10.35 12.22
N SER A 41 -0.79 -9.90 13.26
CA SER A 41 -0.37 -10.03 14.67
C SER A 41 -0.80 -11.36 15.28
N THR A 42 -1.71 -12.10 14.65
CA THR A 42 -2.17 -13.41 15.14
C THR A 42 -1.16 -14.49 14.73
N ALA A 43 -1.03 -15.55 15.54
CA ALA A 43 -0.07 -16.62 15.28
C ALA A 43 -0.50 -17.55 14.12
N GLU A 44 -1.78 -17.54 13.76
CA GLU A 44 -2.38 -18.44 12.76
C GLU A 44 -2.49 -17.81 11.36
N PHE A 45 -1.88 -16.65 11.14
CA PHE A 45 -1.91 -15.97 9.85
C PHE A 45 -1.21 -16.79 8.76
N SER A 46 -1.95 -17.18 7.72
CA SER A 46 -1.50 -18.15 6.72
C SER A 46 -0.49 -17.57 5.71
N HIS A 47 -0.47 -16.25 5.58
CA HIS A 47 0.31 -15.53 4.56
C HIS A 47 1.49 -14.72 5.13
N ALA A 48 2.09 -15.20 6.23
CA ALA A 48 3.14 -14.48 6.96
C ALA A 48 4.32 -14.02 6.09
N GLU A 49 4.85 -14.90 5.24
CA GLU A 49 5.97 -14.59 4.34
C GLU A 49 5.61 -13.58 3.25
N ALA A 50 4.36 -13.64 2.74
CA ALA A 50 3.88 -12.69 1.75
C ALA A 50 3.72 -11.29 2.36
N ALA A 51 3.16 -11.19 3.58
CA ALA A 51 3.10 -9.92 4.31
C ALA A 51 4.49 -9.38 4.63
N LYS A 52 5.43 -10.24 5.04
CA LYS A 52 6.84 -9.88 5.26
C LYS A 52 7.46 -9.26 4.03
N ALA A 53 7.22 -9.82 2.84
CA ALA A 53 7.74 -9.28 1.59
C ALA A 53 7.19 -7.86 1.27
N VAL A 54 5.89 -7.65 1.47
CA VAL A 54 5.24 -6.34 1.25
C VAL A 54 5.79 -5.29 2.21
N ILE A 55 5.85 -5.61 3.51
CA ILE A 55 6.34 -4.68 4.53
C ILE A 55 7.82 -4.35 4.31
N ARG A 56 8.65 -5.33 3.95
CA ARG A 56 10.06 -5.10 3.59
C ARG A 56 10.21 -4.15 2.40
N GLY A 57 9.41 -4.35 1.34
CA GLY A 57 9.41 -3.46 0.18
C GLY A 57 9.09 -2.01 0.56
N ALA A 58 8.08 -1.82 1.42
CA ALA A 58 7.71 -0.50 1.92
C ALA A 58 8.83 0.15 2.75
N ILE A 59 9.51 -0.60 3.62
CA ILE A 59 10.64 -0.11 4.42
C ILE A 59 11.78 0.35 3.53
N LEU A 60 12.19 -0.46 2.54
CA LEU A 60 13.30 -0.15 1.64
C LEU A 60 13.00 1.09 0.79
N ARG A 61 11.79 1.15 0.22
CA ARG A 61 11.32 2.33 -0.52
C ARG A 61 11.31 3.58 0.36
N TRP A 62 10.89 3.45 1.62
CA TRP A 62 10.90 4.58 2.56
C TRP A 62 12.32 5.02 2.91
N HIS A 63 13.25 4.07 3.03
CA HIS A 63 14.67 4.33 3.24
C HIS A 63 15.30 5.12 2.08
N GLU A 64 14.97 4.76 0.84
CA GLU A 64 15.43 5.44 -0.38
C GLU A 64 14.82 6.84 -0.53
N ALA A 65 13.52 7.00 -0.25
CA ALA A 65 12.84 8.29 -0.34
C ALA A 65 13.43 9.37 0.59
N GLY A 66 14.03 8.96 1.71
CA GLY A 66 14.73 9.85 2.64
C GLY A 66 16.11 10.33 2.17
N GLN A 67 16.62 9.83 1.03
CA GLN A 67 17.95 10.15 0.49
C GLN A 67 17.90 11.07 -0.74
N GLY A 68 16.70 11.47 -1.19
CA GLY A 68 16.53 12.36 -2.35
C GLY A 68 17.05 13.78 -2.11
N GLY A 69 17.49 14.45 -3.17
CA GLY A 69 18.07 15.79 -3.15
C GLY A 69 17.90 16.52 -4.49
N ILE A 70 18.29 17.79 -4.54
CA ILE A 70 18.31 18.54 -5.80
C ILE A 70 19.59 18.14 -6.56
N GLN A 71 19.45 17.48 -7.70
CA GLN A 71 20.55 17.14 -8.59
C GLN A 71 20.55 18.08 -9.80
N GLN A 72 21.67 18.75 -10.05
CA GLN A 72 21.84 19.60 -11.22
C GLN A 72 22.63 18.84 -12.29
N LEU A 73 21.94 18.45 -13.36
CA LEU A 73 22.56 17.80 -14.53
C LEU A 73 22.92 18.90 -15.54
N THR A 74 24.20 19.02 -15.86
CA THR A 74 24.67 19.96 -16.88
C THR A 74 25.27 19.17 -18.02
N SER A 75 24.68 19.28 -19.21
CA SER A 75 25.18 18.67 -20.45
C SER A 75 25.41 19.76 -21.49
N GLY A 76 26.66 20.23 -21.58
CA GLY A 76 27.03 21.34 -22.45
C GLY A 76 26.26 22.62 -22.09
N ALA A 77 25.55 23.19 -23.06
CA ALA A 77 24.75 24.42 -22.87
C ALA A 77 23.38 24.18 -22.19
N PHE A 78 23.00 22.92 -21.94
CA PHE A 78 21.74 22.57 -21.31
C PHE A 78 21.96 22.23 -19.83
N SER A 79 21.36 23.01 -18.95
CA SER A 79 21.27 22.70 -17.53
C SER A 79 19.85 22.29 -17.16
N GLN A 80 19.70 21.16 -16.48
CA GLN A 80 18.42 20.72 -15.92
C GLN A 80 18.60 20.47 -14.43
N THR A 81 17.75 21.12 -13.64
CA THR A 81 17.65 20.85 -12.19
C THR A 81 16.58 19.79 -11.97
N MET A 82 16.98 18.61 -11.52
CA MET A 82 16.08 17.52 -11.12
C MET A 82 15.93 17.52 -9.61
N ASP A 83 14.72 17.80 -9.14
CA ASP A 83 14.37 17.67 -7.73
C ASP A 83 13.89 16.24 -7.45
N THR A 84 14.74 15.42 -6.84
CA THR A 84 14.39 14.04 -6.48
C THR A 84 13.82 13.92 -5.07
N ARG A 85 13.53 15.05 -4.41
CA ARG A 85 12.86 15.05 -3.11
C ARG A 85 11.45 14.50 -3.28
N GLN A 86 11.19 13.34 -2.70
CA GLN A 86 9.83 12.84 -2.54
C GLN A 86 9.12 13.69 -1.48
N THR A 87 7.97 14.29 -1.81
CA THR A 87 7.06 14.84 -0.81
C THR A 87 6.72 13.72 0.18
N ARG A 88 6.73 13.99 1.50
CA ARG A 88 6.45 12.96 2.52
C ARG A 88 5.06 12.36 2.27
N ARG A 89 5.03 11.23 1.57
CA ARG A 89 3.84 10.40 1.37
C ARG A 89 3.72 9.44 2.53
N ALA A 90 2.50 8.93 2.75
CA ALA A 90 2.26 7.87 3.72
C ALA A 90 3.22 6.69 3.49
N MET A 91 3.62 6.02 4.59
CA MET A 91 4.61 4.94 4.57
C MET A 91 4.24 3.84 3.57
N PHE A 92 2.99 3.38 3.61
CA PHE A 92 2.45 2.40 2.68
C PHE A 92 1.74 3.06 1.51
N TRP A 93 1.84 2.43 0.34
CA TRP A 93 1.02 2.76 -0.81
C TRP A 93 -0.38 2.15 -0.69
N PRO A 94 -1.39 2.73 -1.37
CA PRO A 94 -2.75 2.17 -1.38
C PRO A 94 -2.79 0.70 -1.88
N SER A 95 -1.94 0.33 -2.84
CA SER A 95 -1.83 -1.04 -3.35
C SER A 95 -1.30 -2.01 -2.30
N GLU A 96 -0.27 -1.62 -1.53
CA GLU A 96 0.30 -2.42 -0.44
C GLU A 96 -0.73 -2.61 0.69
N ILE A 97 -1.46 -1.54 1.04
CA ILE A 97 -2.58 -1.58 1.99
C ILE A 97 -3.64 -2.58 1.54
N GLN A 98 -4.12 -2.47 0.30
CA GLN A 98 -5.11 -3.40 -0.25
C GLN A 98 -4.59 -4.83 -0.28
N GLN A 99 -3.31 -5.04 -0.56
CA GLN A 99 -2.71 -6.37 -0.57
C GLN A 99 -2.70 -6.98 0.83
N LEU A 100 -2.29 -6.23 1.85
CA LEU A 100 -2.32 -6.67 3.26
C LEU A 100 -3.75 -6.96 3.74
N GLN A 101 -4.71 -6.09 3.39
CA GLN A 101 -6.13 -6.31 3.71
C GLN A 101 -6.71 -7.56 3.05
N LYS A 102 -6.35 -7.82 1.78
CA LYS A 102 -6.78 -9.03 1.07
C LYS A 102 -6.24 -10.30 1.71
N MET A 103 -5.00 -10.29 2.19
CA MET A 103 -4.45 -11.43 2.93
C MET A 103 -5.23 -11.69 4.22
N CYS A 104 -5.63 -10.64 4.96
CA CYS A 104 -6.50 -10.80 6.12
C CYS A 104 -7.91 -11.28 5.78
N ALA A 105 -8.46 -10.83 4.65
CA ALA A 105 -9.79 -11.24 4.22
C ALA A 105 -9.85 -12.72 3.81
N ALA A 106 -8.75 -13.28 3.28
CA ALA A 106 -8.66 -14.70 2.94
C ALA A 106 -8.67 -15.62 4.18
N ASP A 107 -8.14 -15.14 5.31
CA ASP A 107 -8.10 -15.88 6.58
C ASP A 107 -9.39 -15.77 7.40
N SER A 108 -10.31 -14.85 7.04
CA SER A 108 -11.62 -14.73 7.68
C SER A 108 -12.69 -15.44 6.84
N PRO A 109 -13.41 -16.46 7.36
CA PRO A 109 -14.59 -16.97 6.67
C PRO A 109 -15.59 -15.82 6.50
N GLY A 110 -15.79 -15.38 5.26
CA GLY A 110 -16.49 -14.14 4.95
C GLY A 110 -17.94 -14.17 5.41
N ALA A 111 -18.33 -13.22 6.26
CA ALA A 111 -19.73 -12.88 6.47
C ALA A 111 -20.27 -12.28 5.15
N TRP A 112 -21.10 -13.04 4.46
CA TRP A 112 -21.82 -12.56 3.29
C TRP A 112 -23.06 -11.80 3.75
N SER A 113 -23.29 -10.62 3.19
CA SER A 113 -24.54 -9.89 3.33
C SER A 113 -25.21 -9.79 1.97
N TYR A 114 -26.44 -10.29 1.85
CA TYR A 114 -27.28 -9.99 0.70
C TYR A 114 -27.94 -8.64 0.94
N ASP A 115 -27.63 -7.64 0.12
CA ASP A 115 -28.40 -6.41 0.07
C ASP A 115 -29.74 -6.72 -0.63
N MET A 116 -30.81 -6.77 0.16
CA MET A 116 -32.17 -7.02 -0.34
C MET A 116 -32.83 -5.75 -0.87
N MET A 117 -32.14 -4.61 -0.88
CA MET A 117 -32.64 -3.38 -1.45
C MET A 117 -32.31 -3.34 -2.94
N GLN A 118 -33.33 -3.37 -3.79
CA GLN A 118 -33.14 -3.07 -5.22
C GLN A 118 -32.56 -1.65 -5.35
N PRO A 119 -31.39 -1.46 -5.99
CA PRO A 119 -30.92 -0.11 -6.27
C PRO A 119 -31.88 0.52 -7.27
N ARG A 120 -32.59 1.57 -6.85
CA ARG A 120 -33.39 2.42 -7.75
C ARG A 120 -32.53 3.38 -8.57
N SER A 121 -31.26 3.06 -8.81
CA SER A 121 -30.40 3.85 -9.69
C SER A 121 -30.57 3.35 -11.13
N SER A 122 -31.52 3.93 -11.86
CA SER A 122 -31.51 3.85 -13.32
C SER A 122 -30.57 4.93 -13.86
N HIS A 123 -29.60 4.54 -14.69
CA HIS A 123 -28.83 5.49 -15.48
C HIS A 123 -29.76 6.28 -16.43
N ILE A 124 -29.39 7.51 -16.79
CA ILE A 124 -29.97 8.17 -17.97
C ILE A 124 -29.62 7.35 -19.22
N ALA A 125 -30.52 7.35 -20.22
CA ALA A 125 -30.41 6.52 -21.42
C ALA A 125 -29.04 6.67 -22.12
N GLU A 126 -28.48 7.88 -22.14
CA GLU A 126 -27.17 8.17 -22.72
C GLU A 126 -26.00 7.46 -22.01
N CYS A 127 -26.04 7.31 -20.68
CA CYS A 127 -25.01 6.58 -19.94
C CYS A 127 -25.13 5.06 -20.15
N ALA A 128 -26.34 4.55 -20.35
CA ALA A 128 -26.57 3.13 -20.61
C ALA A 128 -25.97 2.67 -21.95
N TRP A 129 -26.00 3.51 -22.99
CA TRP A 129 -25.45 3.15 -24.31
C TRP A 129 -23.94 3.32 -24.46
N SER A 130 -23.32 4.27 -23.74
CA SER A 130 -21.89 4.58 -23.89
C SER A 130 -20.97 3.77 -22.96
N SER A 131 -21.46 3.30 -21.81
CA SER A 131 -20.64 2.68 -20.76
C SER A 131 -21.09 1.27 -20.34
N GLY A 132 -22.03 0.66 -21.05
CA GLY A 132 -22.45 -0.72 -20.79
C GLY A 132 -23.41 -0.90 -19.62
N GLY A 133 -24.00 0.20 -19.12
CA GLY A 133 -25.22 0.21 -18.29
C GLY A 133 -25.14 -0.37 -16.88
N GLN A 134 -24.04 -1.01 -16.48
CA GLN A 134 -23.90 -1.64 -15.16
C GLN A 134 -22.88 -0.96 -14.24
N TYR A 135 -22.10 0.01 -14.73
CA TYR A 135 -21.22 0.84 -13.91
C TYR A 135 -20.87 2.16 -14.63
N CYS A 136 -20.92 3.30 -13.92
CA CYS A 136 -20.31 4.56 -14.40
C CYS A 136 -19.41 5.15 -13.31
N SER A 137 -18.15 5.42 -13.65
CA SER A 137 -17.19 6.13 -12.80
C SER A 137 -17.51 7.62 -12.62
N CYS A 138 -18.52 8.12 -13.33
CA CYS A 138 -18.88 9.53 -13.42
C CYS A 138 -19.72 10.06 -12.23
N GLY A 139 -20.21 9.19 -11.34
CA GLY A 139 -20.91 9.59 -10.11
C GLY A 139 -22.27 10.27 -10.30
N ALA A 140 -22.85 10.25 -11.51
CA ALA A 140 -24.18 10.80 -11.77
C ALA A 140 -25.27 9.86 -11.20
N LEU A 141 -25.74 10.16 -9.99
CA LEU A 141 -26.98 9.61 -9.43
C LEU A 141 -28.13 10.57 -9.77
N LEU A 142 -29.19 10.05 -10.41
CA LEU A 142 -30.49 10.71 -10.39
C LEU A 142 -31.27 10.22 -9.17
N LEU A 143 -31.87 11.18 -8.44
CA LEU A 143 -32.93 10.95 -7.46
C LEU A 143 -34.20 10.44 -8.13
#